data_AF-A0A2G1W618-F1
#
_entry.id   AF-A0A2G1W618-F1
#
_cell.length_a   1.000
_cell.length_b   1.000
_cell.length_c   1.000
_cell.angle_alpha   90.00
_cell.angle_beta   90.00
_cell.angle_gamma   90.00
#
_symmetry.space_group_name_H-M   'P 1'
#
loop_
_entity.id
_entity.type
_entity.pdbx_description
1 polymer ?
#
loop_
_entity_poly.entity_id
_entity_poly.type
_entity_poly.pdbx_seq_one_letter_code
_entity_poly.pdbx_strand_id
1 'polypeptide(L)'
;MSLSHCTEPRACKTIQSIHPQRKIRHALTLLELIVSLGILAILSTIAVRSLDPIADQSRFEATQRVLESMRLATIGDSNIRQLNGQRILEGFVADTGSFPSDPDDLVVQPVGMISHSIQTFDSNNDSIDDVSLSSGWRGPYLQLGVGQSNIVDGWGRPLTITAGAGTVNFQSTGSDGDSILPEDGYASDLSIAISNSEFESTVTFRLFDIDGITGLRIIPSLLGLQQSGILLYCVNGNGGTSGAVEEVMIPVGPSGSFEATKTDLVHGTAAARGVIWLDLNLNDQLDVGELIARTTYVHYFTVTSNSDVRIEMELRL
;
A
#
# COMPACT_ATOMS: atom_id res chain seq x y z
N MET A 1 -30.56 -58.14 0.61
CA MET A 1 -29.35 -58.62 -0.09
C MET A 1 -28.38 -59.09 0.98
N SER A 2 -28.41 -60.35 1.39
CA SER A 2 -28.00 -61.58 0.70
C SER A 2 -26.59 -62.01 1.13
N LEU A 3 -26.62 -63.02 1.99
CA LEU A 3 -25.63 -63.99 2.45
C LEU A 3 -24.41 -64.26 1.54
N SER A 4 -23.26 -64.46 2.20
CA SER A 4 -22.30 -65.58 1.97
C SER A 4 -21.10 -65.37 2.92
N HIS A 5 -21.01 -65.99 4.10
CA HIS A 5 -20.64 -67.39 4.34
C HIS A 5 -19.44 -67.86 3.49
N CYS A 6 -18.26 -67.85 4.11
CA CYS A 6 -17.13 -68.70 3.73
C CYS A 6 -16.38 -69.08 5.02
N THR A 7 -16.65 -70.31 5.45
CA THR A 7 -15.93 -71.07 6.48
C THR A 7 -14.95 -72.01 5.79
N GLU A 8 -13.65 -71.93 6.14
CA GLU A 8 -12.65 -73.02 6.03
C GLU A 8 -11.27 -72.51 6.49
N PRO A 9 -10.28 -73.40 6.77
CA PRO A 9 -10.30 -74.49 7.72
C PRO A 9 -9.22 -74.31 8.81
N ARG A 10 -9.42 -75.00 9.95
CA ARG A 10 -8.45 -75.12 11.04
C ARG A 10 -7.19 -75.83 10.56
N ALA A 11 -6.11 -75.09 10.36
CA ALA A 11 -4.78 -75.64 10.16
C ALA A 11 -4.12 -76.01 11.50
N CYS A 12 -3.61 -77.24 11.52
CA CYS A 12 -2.93 -77.94 12.58
C CYS A 12 -1.81 -77.11 13.23
N LYS A 13 -1.91 -76.93 14.55
CA LYS A 13 -0.94 -76.22 15.39
C LYS A 13 0.25 -77.14 15.65
N THR A 14 1.21 -77.14 14.73
CA THR A 14 2.52 -77.77 14.95
C THR A 14 3.24 -76.99 16.05
N ILE A 15 3.38 -77.63 17.22
CA ILE A 15 4.21 -77.16 18.33
C ILE A 15 5.67 -77.24 17.88
N GLN A 16 6.17 -76.17 17.26
CA GLN A 16 7.59 -75.99 17.04
C GLN A 16 8.24 -75.70 18.39
N SER A 17 9.18 -76.55 18.76
CA SER A 17 10.01 -76.43 19.95
C SER A 17 10.69 -75.06 19.96
N ILE A 18 10.39 -74.26 20.98
CA ILE A 18 11.16 -73.05 21.31
C ILE A 18 12.51 -73.54 21.83
N HIS A 19 13.45 -73.78 20.91
CA HIS A 19 14.85 -73.80 21.28
C HIS A 19 15.21 -72.39 21.73
N PRO A 20 15.77 -72.19 22.94
CA PRO A 20 16.33 -70.91 23.32
C PRO A 20 17.51 -70.64 22.37
N GLN A 21 17.24 -69.91 21.29
CA GLN A 21 18.24 -69.25 20.47
C GLN A 21 18.99 -68.33 21.42
N ARG A 22 20.09 -68.85 21.99
CA ARG A 22 21.04 -68.12 22.80
C ARG A 22 21.61 -67.05 21.88
N LYS A 23 20.95 -65.88 21.83
CA LYS A 23 21.43 -64.70 21.10
C LYS A 23 22.84 -64.46 21.61
N ILE A 24 23.83 -64.83 20.80
CA ILE A 24 25.22 -64.48 21.03
C ILE A 24 25.23 -62.96 20.99
N ARG A 25 25.30 -62.33 22.15
CA ARG A 25 25.50 -60.89 22.25
C ARG A 25 26.95 -60.68 21.85
N HIS A 26 27.18 -60.45 20.57
CA HIS A 26 28.45 -59.90 20.09
C HIS A 26 28.57 -58.53 20.74
N ALA A 27 29.40 -58.43 21.77
CA ALA A 27 29.82 -57.14 22.30
C ALA A 27 30.63 -56.47 21.19
N LEU A 28 30.18 -55.27 20.77
CA LEU A 28 30.90 -54.45 19.80
C LEU A 28 32.35 -54.33 20.25
N THR A 29 33.29 -54.64 19.36
CA THR A 29 34.70 -54.44 19.68
C THR A 29 34.94 -52.93 19.84
N LEU A 30 35.88 -52.54 20.70
CA LEU A 30 36.22 -51.13 20.94
C LEU A 30 36.55 -50.41 19.61
N LEU A 31 37.19 -51.13 18.68
CA LEU A 31 37.48 -50.64 17.33
C LEU A 31 36.21 -50.35 16.52
N GLU A 32 35.26 -51.27 16.50
CA GLU A 32 34.00 -51.14 15.75
C GLU A 32 33.14 -49.98 16.27
N LEU A 33 33.14 -49.78 17.59
CA LEU A 33 32.49 -48.62 18.21
C LEU A 33 33.13 -47.30 17.77
N ILE A 34 34.47 -47.22 17.75
CA ILE A 34 35.16 -46.00 17.29
C ILE A 34 34.89 -45.74 15.80
N VAL A 35 34.96 -46.77 14.95
CA VAL A 35 34.72 -46.64 13.51
C VAL A 35 33.27 -46.22 13.23
N SER A 36 32.29 -46.82 13.89
CA SER A 36 30.88 -46.47 13.72
C SER A 36 30.58 -45.03 14.18
N LEU A 37 31.14 -44.60 15.31
CA LEU A 37 31.01 -43.21 15.77
C LEU A 37 31.66 -42.22 14.79
N GLY A 38 32.81 -42.58 14.22
CA GLY A 38 33.46 -41.79 13.17
C GLY A 38 32.59 -41.62 11.92
N ILE A 39 31.98 -42.71 11.44
CA ILE A 39 31.07 -42.68 10.28
C ILE A 39 29.82 -41.85 10.60
N LEU A 40 29.22 -42.03 11.77
CA LEU A 40 28.04 -41.26 12.20
C LEU A 40 28.33 -39.75 12.29
N ALA A 41 29.50 -39.36 12.80
CA ALA A 41 29.90 -37.96 12.86
C ALA A 41 30.03 -37.34 11.46
N ILE A 42 30.62 -38.07 10.50
CA ILE A 42 30.74 -37.61 9.11
C ILE A 42 29.36 -37.49 8.46
N LEU A 43 28.51 -38.52 8.59
CA LEU A 43 27.15 -38.51 8.02
C LEU A 43 26.30 -37.39 8.62
N SER A 44 26.38 -37.16 9.93
CA SER A 44 25.66 -36.08 10.59
C SER A 44 26.10 -34.71 10.07
N THR A 45 27.39 -34.52 9.80
CA THR A 45 27.90 -33.24 9.27
C THR A 45 27.41 -32.99 7.84
N ILE A 46 27.40 -34.03 7.00
CA ILE A 46 26.87 -33.95 5.62
C ILE A 46 25.36 -33.65 5.66
N ALA A 47 24.62 -34.31 6.55
CA ALA A 47 23.20 -34.10 6.71
C ALA A 47 22.88 -32.64 7.12
N VAL A 48 23.60 -32.06 8.08
CA VAL A 48 23.39 -30.66 8.49
C VAL A 48 23.64 -29.70 7.33
N ARG A 49 24.75 -29.84 6.60
CA ARG A 49 25.06 -28.98 5.45
C ARG A 49 24.04 -29.09 4.30
N SER A 50 23.32 -30.20 4.21
CA SER A 50 22.26 -30.36 3.21
C SER A 50 20.95 -29.62 3.56
N LEU A 51 20.81 -29.16 4.81
CA LEU A 51 19.62 -28.42 5.27
C LEU A 51 19.74 -26.91 5.06
N ASP A 52 20.96 -26.36 4.95
CA ASP A 52 21.16 -24.91 4.82
C ASP A 52 20.40 -24.30 3.63
N PRO A 53 20.42 -24.88 2.40
CA PRO A 53 19.67 -24.33 1.27
C PRO A 53 18.15 -24.36 1.47
N ILE A 54 17.63 -25.33 2.23
CA ILE A 54 16.20 -25.43 2.53
C ILE A 54 15.80 -24.32 3.51
N ALA A 55 16.64 -24.07 4.51
CA ALA A 55 16.42 -22.99 5.46
C ALA A 55 16.45 -21.62 4.75
N ASP A 56 17.44 -21.39 3.89
CA ASP A 56 17.56 -20.11 3.18
C ASP A 56 16.44 -19.89 2.16
N GLN A 57 16.01 -20.93 1.44
CA GLN A 57 14.80 -20.85 0.61
C GLN A 57 13.57 -20.44 1.43
N SER A 58 13.38 -21.05 2.61
CA SER A 58 12.26 -20.71 3.49
C SER A 58 12.31 -19.27 3.99
N ARG A 59 13.51 -18.74 4.28
CA ARG A 59 13.70 -17.35 4.72
C ARG A 59 13.47 -16.37 3.57
N PHE A 60 13.99 -16.69 2.40
CA PHE A 60 13.78 -15.92 1.18
C PHE A 60 12.29 -15.77 0.86
N GLU A 61 11.53 -16.87 0.88
CA GLU A 61 10.08 -16.81 0.68
C GLU A 61 9.36 -16.02 1.78
N ALA A 62 9.82 -16.11 3.03
CA ALA A 62 9.26 -15.32 4.11
C ALA A 62 9.50 -13.81 3.88
N THR A 63 10.72 -13.42 3.49
CA THR A 63 11.06 -12.04 3.14
C THR A 63 10.19 -11.51 2.00
N GLN A 64 9.99 -12.30 0.93
CA GLN A 64 9.11 -11.91 -0.17
C GLN A 64 7.67 -11.64 0.29
N ARG A 65 7.13 -12.48 1.19
CA ARG A 65 5.78 -12.27 1.75
C ARG A 65 5.71 -11.01 2.61
N VAL A 66 6.75 -10.72 3.38
CA VAL A 66 6.82 -9.48 4.19
C VAL A 66 6.86 -8.26 3.28
N LEU A 67 7.71 -8.25 2.26
CA LEU A 67 7.81 -7.16 1.28
C LEU A 67 6.48 -6.92 0.54
N GLU A 68 5.79 -7.98 0.11
CA GLU A 68 4.48 -7.84 -0.52
C GLU A 68 3.43 -7.32 0.48
N SER A 69 3.46 -7.80 1.72
CA SER A 69 2.55 -7.31 2.77
C SER A 69 2.76 -5.84 3.07
N MET A 70 4.02 -5.36 3.07
CA MET A 70 4.34 -3.94 3.21
C MET A 70 3.84 -3.12 2.03
N ARG A 71 4.02 -3.62 0.80
CA ARG A 71 3.48 -2.98 -0.39
C ARG A 71 1.96 -2.84 -0.31
N LEU A 72 1.26 -3.92 0.01
CA LEU A 72 -0.19 -3.91 0.20
C LEU A 72 -0.64 -2.99 1.34
N ALA A 73 0.08 -2.95 2.47
CA ALA A 73 -0.22 -2.02 3.57
C ALA A 73 -0.01 -0.54 3.16
N THR A 74 0.94 -0.29 2.26
CA THR A 74 1.29 1.07 1.81
C THR A 74 0.29 1.62 0.80
N ILE A 75 0.01 0.88 -0.29
CA ILE A 75 -0.85 1.34 -1.40
C ILE A 75 -2.23 0.69 -1.46
N GLY A 76 -2.47 -0.36 -0.67
CA GLY A 76 -3.68 -1.18 -0.74
C GLY A 76 -3.63 -2.31 -1.76
N ASP A 77 -4.59 -3.23 -1.65
CA ASP A 77 -4.79 -4.26 -2.66
C ASP A 77 -5.62 -3.71 -3.84
N SER A 78 -4.94 -3.53 -4.97
CA SER A 78 -5.53 -3.11 -6.24
C SER A 78 -6.66 -4.02 -6.79
N ASN A 79 -6.80 -5.25 -6.27
CA ASN A 79 -7.80 -6.21 -6.74
C ASN A 79 -9.12 -6.12 -5.97
N ILE A 80 -9.13 -5.48 -4.79
CA ILE A 80 -10.33 -5.39 -3.97
C ILE A 80 -11.28 -4.35 -4.58
N ARG A 81 -12.51 -4.80 -4.85
CA ARG A 81 -13.59 -3.97 -5.35
C ARG A 81 -14.79 -4.09 -4.44
N GLN A 82 -15.46 -2.96 -4.23
CA GLN A 82 -16.78 -2.91 -3.61
C GLN A 82 -17.79 -3.69 -4.47
N LEU A 83 -18.94 -4.00 -3.87
CA LEU A 83 -20.03 -4.73 -4.53
C LEU A 83 -20.57 -3.99 -5.77
N ASN A 84 -20.38 -2.67 -5.85
CA ASN A 84 -20.75 -1.82 -6.98
C ASN A 84 -19.67 -1.77 -8.08
N GLY A 85 -18.57 -2.53 -7.94
CA GLY A 85 -17.45 -2.60 -8.90
C GLY A 85 -16.40 -1.50 -8.74
N GLN A 86 -16.61 -0.51 -7.86
CA GLN A 86 -15.62 0.52 -7.55
C GLN A 86 -14.45 -0.10 -6.76
N ARG A 87 -13.22 0.34 -7.03
CA ARG A 87 -12.06 -0.12 -6.28
C ARG A 87 -12.15 0.39 -4.84
N ILE A 88 -11.93 -0.50 -3.87
CA ILE A 88 -11.72 -0.08 -2.49
C ILE A 88 -10.32 0.49 -2.42
N LEU A 89 -10.20 1.72 -1.96
CA LEU A 89 -8.93 2.37 -1.81
C LEU A 89 -8.58 2.42 -0.33
N GLU A 90 -7.65 1.56 0.05
CA GLU A 90 -7.15 1.39 1.42
C GLU A 90 -5.63 1.51 1.36
N GLY A 91 -4.99 1.83 2.48
CA GLY A 91 -3.55 1.85 2.59
C GLY A 91 -3.03 3.17 3.15
N PHE A 92 -1.80 3.11 3.66
CA PHE A 92 -1.13 4.23 4.31
C PHE A 92 -1.11 5.48 3.42
N VAL A 93 -0.76 5.35 2.14
CA VAL A 93 -0.64 6.47 1.20
C VAL A 93 -2.00 7.06 0.85
N ALA A 94 -3.04 6.26 0.71
CA ALA A 94 -4.40 6.74 0.43
C ALA A 94 -4.95 7.61 1.59
N ASP A 95 -4.59 7.27 2.83
CA ASP A 95 -5.10 7.91 4.02
C ASP A 95 -4.26 9.12 4.48
N THR A 96 -2.95 9.06 4.24
CA THR A 96 -1.98 10.08 4.70
C THR A 96 -1.37 10.90 3.57
N GLY A 97 -1.50 10.48 2.31
CA GLY A 97 -0.90 11.15 1.14
C GLY A 97 0.62 11.05 1.07
N SER A 98 1.27 10.45 2.06
CA SER A 98 2.72 10.33 2.15
C SER A 98 3.14 8.87 2.23
N PHE A 99 4.38 8.59 1.88
CA PHE A 99 4.97 7.27 2.06
C PHE A 99 5.48 7.09 3.49
N PRO A 100 5.48 5.85 4.02
CA PRO A 100 6.14 5.57 5.28
C PRO A 100 7.64 5.88 5.14
N SER A 101 8.18 6.56 6.15
CA SER A 101 9.62 6.87 6.24
C SER A 101 10.40 5.73 6.88
N ASP A 102 9.73 4.97 7.75
CA ASP A 102 10.23 3.79 8.45
C ASP A 102 9.22 2.64 8.29
N PRO A 103 9.64 1.37 8.18
CA PRO A 103 8.71 0.24 8.16
C PRO A 103 7.71 0.24 9.33
N ASP A 104 8.12 0.68 10.52
CA ASP A 104 7.29 0.68 11.72
C ASP A 104 6.13 1.70 11.63
N ASP A 105 6.18 2.68 10.71
CA ASP A 105 5.08 3.63 10.42
C ASP A 105 3.78 2.93 9.97
N LEU A 106 3.91 1.71 9.44
CA LEU A 106 2.77 0.88 9.03
C LEU A 106 2.09 0.18 10.20
N VAL A 107 2.75 0.08 11.37
CA VAL A 107 2.23 -0.61 12.57
C VAL A 107 1.86 0.40 13.65
N VAL A 108 2.66 1.44 13.81
CA VAL A 108 2.50 2.47 14.83
C VAL A 108 2.32 3.81 14.14
N GLN A 109 1.47 4.67 14.72
CA GLN A 109 1.26 6.01 14.21
C GLN A 109 2.58 6.80 14.17
N PRO A 110 2.97 7.34 13.00
CA PRO A 110 4.18 8.14 12.87
C PRO A 110 4.09 9.43 13.70
N VAL A 111 5.23 9.87 14.23
CA VAL A 111 5.30 11.13 14.97
C VAL A 111 5.02 12.30 14.04
N GLY A 112 4.06 13.15 14.40
CA GLY A 112 3.67 14.32 13.60
C GLY A 112 2.50 14.07 12.64
N MET A 113 2.10 12.81 12.43
CA MET A 113 0.88 12.50 11.69
C MET A 113 -0.35 12.66 12.58
N ILE A 114 -1.41 13.25 12.02
CA ILE A 114 -2.71 13.32 12.70
C ILE A 114 -3.37 11.93 12.71
N SER A 115 -4.13 11.67 13.77
CA SER A 115 -5.01 10.50 13.80
C SER A 115 -6.15 10.69 12.82
N HIS A 116 -6.69 9.58 12.32
CA HIS A 116 -7.80 9.65 11.38
C HIS A 116 -8.96 10.48 11.93
N SER A 117 -9.34 11.51 11.18
CA SER A 117 -10.37 12.46 11.57
C SER A 117 -11.05 13.04 10.33
N ILE A 118 -12.25 13.60 10.54
CA ILE A 118 -12.94 14.40 9.53
C ILE A 118 -12.40 15.83 9.64
N GLN A 119 -11.83 16.32 8.55
CA GLN A 119 -11.42 17.70 8.37
C GLN A 119 -12.51 18.48 7.66
N THR A 120 -12.72 19.71 8.08
CA THR A 120 -13.73 20.61 7.54
C THR A 120 -13.07 21.87 6.98
N PHE A 121 -13.59 22.37 5.87
CA PHE A 121 -13.07 23.54 5.17
C PHE A 121 -14.23 24.47 4.78
N ASP A 122 -13.98 25.77 4.89
CA ASP A 122 -14.83 26.84 4.36
C ASP A 122 -14.38 27.16 2.93
N SER A 123 -15.12 26.65 1.94
CA SER A 123 -14.73 26.74 0.53
C SER A 123 -15.21 28.01 -0.19
N ASN A 124 -15.88 28.92 0.50
CA ASN A 124 -16.37 30.19 -0.05
C ASN A 124 -16.11 31.40 0.85
N ASN A 125 -15.33 31.23 1.92
CA ASN A 125 -14.99 32.27 2.89
C ASN A 125 -16.25 32.94 3.48
N ASP A 126 -17.32 32.16 3.68
CA ASP A 126 -18.60 32.63 4.20
C ASP A 126 -18.79 32.31 5.70
N SER A 127 -17.74 31.81 6.36
CA SER A 127 -17.69 31.35 7.75
C SER A 127 -18.50 30.08 8.05
N ILE A 128 -18.90 29.33 7.02
CA ILE A 128 -19.54 28.01 7.13
C ILE A 128 -18.64 26.96 6.49
N ASP A 129 -18.21 25.99 7.29
CA ASP A 129 -17.54 24.81 6.76
C ASP A 129 -18.52 23.96 5.95
N ASP A 130 -18.29 23.86 4.64
CA ASP A 130 -19.18 23.19 3.69
C ASP A 130 -18.50 22.03 2.93
N VAL A 131 -17.19 21.87 3.10
CA VAL A 131 -16.43 20.71 2.63
C VAL A 131 -15.98 19.87 3.81
N SER A 132 -16.28 18.58 3.79
CA SER A 132 -15.80 17.64 4.83
C SER A 132 -15.13 16.43 4.19
N LEU A 133 -13.86 16.18 4.55
CA LEU A 133 -13.08 15.05 4.05
C LEU A 133 -12.41 14.32 5.20
N SER A 134 -12.33 13.00 5.11
CA SER A 134 -11.64 12.18 6.11
C SER A 134 -10.20 11.93 5.69
N SER A 135 -9.24 12.16 6.58
CA SER A 135 -7.82 11.85 6.35
C SER A 135 -7.09 11.59 7.65
N GLY A 136 -5.81 11.22 7.55
CA GLY A 136 -4.95 10.90 8.67
C GLY A 136 -4.84 9.40 8.93
N TRP A 137 -3.94 9.04 9.85
CA TRP A 137 -3.55 7.66 10.10
C TRP A 137 -4.73 6.85 10.68
N ARG A 138 -5.21 5.86 9.93
CA ARG A 138 -6.39 5.03 10.26
C ARG A 138 -6.13 3.88 11.22
N GLY A 139 -4.88 3.52 11.44
CA GLY A 139 -4.53 2.39 12.29
C GLY A 139 -3.32 1.64 11.77
N PRO A 140 -2.91 0.57 12.48
CA PRO A 140 -1.91 -0.35 11.97
C PRO A 140 -2.41 -0.95 10.65
N TYR A 141 -1.72 -0.64 9.55
CA TYR A 141 -1.97 -1.21 8.22
C TYR A 141 -1.32 -2.59 8.09
N LEU A 142 -0.34 -2.89 8.95
CA LEU A 142 0.27 -4.21 9.06
C LEU A 142 0.07 -4.77 10.48
N GLN A 143 -0.30 -6.05 10.54
CA GLN A 143 -0.36 -6.79 11.81
C GLN A 143 0.91 -7.60 12.00
N LEU A 144 1.58 -7.36 13.12
CA LEU A 144 2.76 -8.14 13.51
C LEU A 144 2.35 -9.48 14.13
N GLY A 145 3.24 -10.47 13.98
CA GLY A 145 3.10 -11.75 14.68
C GLY A 145 3.16 -11.57 16.19
N VAL A 146 2.54 -12.49 16.94
CA VAL A 146 2.55 -12.44 18.41
C VAL A 146 3.99 -12.43 18.93
N GLY A 147 4.35 -11.43 19.72
CA GLY A 147 5.68 -11.28 20.31
C GLY A 147 6.72 -10.58 19.41
N GLN A 148 6.34 -10.13 18.21
CA GLN A 148 7.17 -9.26 17.39
C GLN A 148 6.84 -7.79 17.67
N SER A 149 7.88 -6.97 17.80
CA SER A 149 7.75 -5.52 18.00
C SER A 149 8.05 -4.70 16.74
N ASN A 150 8.77 -5.29 15.78
CA ASN A 150 9.28 -4.60 14.59
C ASN A 150 9.07 -5.49 13.36
N ILE A 151 9.01 -4.87 12.20
CA ILE A 151 9.00 -5.59 10.92
C ILE A 151 10.41 -6.08 10.59
N VAL A 152 10.55 -7.39 10.44
CA VAL A 152 11.83 -8.04 10.11
C VAL A 152 11.67 -8.97 8.92
N ASP A 153 12.75 -9.17 8.19
CA ASP A 153 12.84 -10.15 7.12
C ASP A 153 12.96 -11.60 7.63
N GLY A 154 13.06 -12.57 6.71
CA GLY A 154 13.23 -13.98 7.04
C GLY A 154 14.53 -14.32 7.79
N TRP A 155 15.53 -13.44 7.75
CA TRP A 155 16.78 -13.57 8.50
C TRP A 155 16.77 -12.81 9.83
N GLY A 156 15.67 -12.13 10.16
CA GLY A 156 15.48 -11.40 11.41
C GLY A 156 16.12 -10.00 11.39
N ARG A 157 16.38 -9.45 10.21
CA ARG A 157 16.97 -8.11 10.03
C ARG A 157 15.87 -7.08 9.73
N PRO A 158 16.04 -5.82 10.15
CA PRO A 158 15.11 -4.77 9.79
C PRO A 158 15.17 -4.47 8.29
N LEU A 159 14.03 -4.09 7.74
CA LEU A 159 13.93 -3.64 6.35
C LEU A 159 14.32 -2.18 6.24
N THR A 160 14.80 -1.77 5.07
CA THR A 160 15.13 -0.37 4.77
C THR A 160 14.17 0.19 3.72
N ILE A 161 13.80 1.45 3.88
CA ILE A 161 13.02 2.20 2.91
C ILE A 161 13.94 3.20 2.25
N THR A 162 14.01 3.16 0.92
CA THR A 162 14.72 4.16 0.13
C THR A 162 13.75 4.84 -0.81
N ALA A 163 13.56 6.15 -0.63
CA ALA A 163 12.76 6.98 -1.53
C ALA A 163 13.65 7.60 -2.62
N GLY A 164 13.27 7.43 -3.88
CA GLY A 164 13.84 8.09 -5.05
C GLY A 164 12.81 9.01 -5.73
N ALA A 165 13.20 9.64 -6.84
CA ALA A 165 12.30 10.51 -7.59
C ALA A 165 11.12 9.72 -8.20
N GLY A 166 9.99 9.72 -7.51
CA GLY A 166 8.74 9.06 -7.95
C GLY A 166 8.71 7.54 -7.74
N THR A 167 9.58 7.00 -6.89
CA THR A 167 9.57 5.57 -6.55
C THR A 167 10.04 5.36 -5.12
N VAL A 168 9.37 4.50 -4.38
CA VAL A 168 9.79 4.06 -3.04
C VAL A 168 10.12 2.58 -3.06
N ASN A 169 11.30 2.22 -2.56
CA ASN A 169 11.79 0.85 -2.51
C ASN A 169 11.84 0.37 -1.06
N PHE A 170 11.21 -0.78 -0.80
CA PHE A 170 11.45 -1.56 0.41
C PHE A 170 12.51 -2.60 0.11
N GLN A 171 13.53 -2.71 0.96
CA GLN A 171 14.69 -3.57 0.72
C GLN A 171 15.05 -4.41 1.96
N SER A 172 15.46 -5.66 1.69
CA SER A 172 16.12 -6.58 2.61
C SER A 172 17.52 -6.89 2.08
N THR A 173 18.49 -6.96 3.00
CA THR A 173 19.91 -7.25 2.71
C THR A 173 20.23 -8.74 2.60
N GLY A 174 19.24 -9.55 2.23
CA GLY A 174 19.44 -10.99 2.00
C GLY A 174 20.02 -11.75 3.19
N SER A 175 20.76 -12.83 2.90
CA SER A 175 21.36 -13.73 3.90
C SER A 175 22.70 -13.27 4.46
N ASP A 176 23.48 -12.51 3.70
CA ASP A 176 24.79 -11.96 4.09
C ASP A 176 24.66 -10.69 4.93
N GLY A 177 23.64 -9.88 4.68
CA GLY A 177 23.27 -8.75 5.53
C GLY A 177 23.96 -7.46 5.18
N ASP A 178 24.50 -7.38 3.97
CA ASP A 178 25.05 -6.18 3.39
C ASP A 178 24.44 -5.96 1.99
N SER A 179 24.86 -4.89 1.32
CA SER A 179 24.44 -4.57 -0.05
C SER A 179 25.68 -4.42 -0.94
N ILE A 180 26.71 -5.25 -0.70
CA ILE A 180 28.01 -5.15 -1.36
C ILE A 180 28.06 -6.11 -2.55
N LEU A 181 27.96 -5.53 -3.75
CA LEU A 181 28.14 -6.27 -5.00
C LEU A 181 29.55 -6.89 -5.16
N PRO A 182 29.68 -8.03 -5.87
CA PRO A 182 28.61 -8.79 -6.52
C PRO A 182 27.93 -9.79 -5.58
N GLU A 183 26.61 -9.87 -5.68
CA GLU A 183 25.79 -10.80 -4.90
C GLU A 183 25.18 -11.87 -5.83
N ASP A 184 24.99 -13.08 -5.31
CA ASP A 184 24.28 -14.16 -5.98
C ASP A 184 23.38 -14.97 -5.02
N GLY A 185 22.40 -15.68 -5.58
CA GLY A 185 21.49 -16.54 -4.82
C GLY A 185 20.77 -15.81 -3.69
N TYR A 186 20.85 -16.36 -2.48
CA TYR A 186 20.20 -15.81 -1.28
C TYR A 186 20.98 -14.67 -0.61
N ALA A 187 22.21 -14.40 -1.05
CA ALA A 187 22.97 -13.23 -0.63
C ALA A 187 22.47 -11.95 -1.32
N SER A 188 21.81 -12.08 -2.47
CA SER A 188 21.25 -10.93 -3.18
C SER A 188 20.23 -10.15 -2.35
N ASP A 189 20.34 -8.83 -2.38
CA ASP A 189 19.33 -7.90 -1.93
C ASP A 189 17.95 -8.22 -2.55
N LEU A 190 16.91 -8.26 -1.72
CA LEU A 190 15.52 -8.33 -2.20
C LEU A 190 14.89 -6.95 -2.08
N SER A 191 14.28 -6.47 -3.16
CA SER A 191 13.54 -5.21 -3.14
C SER A 191 12.21 -5.29 -3.85
N ILE A 192 11.26 -4.49 -3.35
CA ILE A 192 9.99 -4.22 -4.04
C ILE A 192 9.82 -2.70 -4.17
N ALA A 193 9.56 -2.27 -5.40
CA ALA A 193 9.40 -0.87 -5.75
C ALA A 193 7.92 -0.52 -5.87
N ILE A 194 7.55 0.66 -5.38
CA ILE A 194 6.25 1.28 -5.62
C ILE A 194 6.49 2.56 -6.40
N SER A 195 5.89 2.64 -7.58
CA SER A 195 5.98 3.80 -8.45
C SER A 195 4.80 4.75 -8.31
N ASN A 196 4.99 6.04 -8.60
CA ASN A 196 3.93 7.06 -8.57
C ASN A 196 2.68 6.68 -9.38
N SER A 197 2.86 6.05 -10.54
CA SER A 197 1.75 5.60 -11.38
C SER A 197 0.84 4.54 -10.73
N GLU A 198 1.27 3.90 -9.65
CA GLU A 198 0.44 2.92 -8.92
C GLU A 198 -0.55 3.58 -7.95
N PHE A 199 -0.25 4.80 -7.47
CA PHE A 199 -1.06 5.47 -6.45
C PHE A 199 -1.45 6.92 -6.80
N GLU A 200 -0.97 7.48 -7.90
CA GLU A 200 -1.33 8.81 -8.39
C GLU A 200 -2.11 8.74 -9.69
N SER A 201 -2.97 9.74 -9.90
CA SER A 201 -3.78 9.89 -11.12
C SER A 201 -3.84 11.33 -11.58
N THR A 202 -4.33 11.52 -12.80
CA THR A 202 -4.58 12.83 -13.40
C THR A 202 -6.08 13.11 -13.39
N VAL A 203 -6.45 14.28 -12.88
CA VAL A 203 -7.84 14.75 -12.89
C VAL A 203 -7.92 16.04 -13.69
N THR A 204 -8.88 16.09 -14.59
CA THR A 204 -9.15 17.26 -15.42
C THR A 204 -10.50 17.85 -15.07
N PHE A 205 -10.49 19.12 -14.71
CA PHE A 205 -11.67 19.89 -14.35
C PHE A 205 -12.05 20.80 -15.51
N ARG A 206 -13.34 20.95 -15.77
CA ARG A 206 -13.86 21.88 -16.76
C ARG A 206 -14.96 22.74 -16.13
N LEU A 207 -14.76 24.05 -16.17
CA LEU A 207 -15.77 25.02 -15.76
C LEU A 207 -16.64 25.40 -16.96
N PHE A 208 -17.94 25.50 -16.73
CA PHE A 208 -18.88 26.02 -17.72
C PHE A 208 -19.96 26.86 -17.05
N ASP A 209 -20.62 27.68 -17.84
CA ASP A 209 -21.79 28.45 -17.44
C ASP A 209 -23.00 28.02 -18.28
N ILE A 210 -24.20 28.33 -17.82
CA ILE A 210 -25.44 28.09 -18.56
C ILE A 210 -26.02 29.43 -18.98
N ASP A 211 -26.20 29.62 -20.28
CA ASP A 211 -26.93 30.79 -20.77
C ASP A 211 -28.37 30.75 -20.24
N GLY A 212 -28.74 31.75 -19.43
CA GLY A 212 -30.06 31.86 -18.84
C GLY A 212 -31.20 32.00 -19.87
N ILE A 213 -30.89 32.34 -21.13
CA ILE A 213 -31.88 32.45 -22.21
C ILE A 213 -31.99 31.13 -22.99
N THR A 214 -30.87 30.61 -23.49
CA THR A 214 -30.90 29.43 -24.37
C THR A 214 -30.79 28.09 -23.63
N GLY A 215 -30.37 28.10 -22.36
CA GLY A 215 -30.03 26.90 -21.60
C GLY A 215 -28.81 26.17 -22.13
N LEU A 216 -28.08 26.74 -23.08
CA LEU A 216 -26.88 26.14 -23.65
C LEU A 216 -25.68 26.34 -22.73
N ARG A 217 -24.78 25.36 -22.76
CA ARG A 217 -23.48 25.47 -22.11
C ARG A 217 -22.66 26.53 -22.85
N ILE A 218 -22.18 27.51 -22.10
CA ILE A 218 -21.33 28.58 -22.61
C ILE A 218 -20.04 28.65 -21.80
N ILE A 219 -19.07 29.33 -22.39
CA ILE A 219 -17.83 29.69 -21.74
C ILE A 219 -18.13 30.77 -20.68
N PRO A 220 -17.66 30.62 -19.43
CA PRO A 220 -17.84 31.64 -18.40
C PRO A 220 -17.27 32.99 -18.83
N SER A 221 -18.02 34.06 -18.64
CA SER A 221 -17.54 35.42 -18.90
C SER A 221 -16.88 36.00 -17.65
N LEU A 222 -15.58 36.31 -17.74
CA LEU A 222 -14.84 37.02 -16.69
C LEU A 222 -14.90 38.53 -16.94
N LEU A 223 -15.10 39.32 -15.88
CA LEU A 223 -15.19 40.78 -15.94
C LEU A 223 -14.05 41.45 -15.17
N GLY A 224 -13.32 42.37 -15.81
CA GLY A 224 -12.31 43.20 -15.15
C GLY A 224 -11.16 42.37 -14.57
N LEU A 225 -11.04 42.40 -13.25
CA LEU A 225 -10.01 41.69 -12.47
C LEU A 225 -10.46 40.29 -12.01
N GLN A 226 -11.55 39.77 -12.58
CA GLN A 226 -12.02 38.43 -12.22
C GLN A 226 -11.11 37.35 -12.80
N GLN A 227 -10.83 36.35 -11.97
CA GLN A 227 -10.16 35.12 -12.35
C GLN A 227 -11.04 33.91 -12.06
N SER A 228 -10.76 32.82 -12.77
CA SER A 228 -11.40 31.52 -12.55
C SER A 228 -10.40 30.50 -12.06
N GLY A 229 -10.85 29.60 -11.20
CA GLY A 229 -10.00 28.58 -10.61
C GLY A 229 -10.80 27.46 -9.99
N ILE A 230 -10.09 26.43 -9.56
CA ILE A 230 -10.67 25.31 -8.82
C ILE A 230 -9.99 25.26 -7.47
N LEU A 231 -10.80 25.33 -6.42
CA LEU A 231 -10.40 24.94 -5.07
C LEU A 231 -10.49 23.42 -4.99
N LEU A 232 -9.34 22.76 -4.89
CA LEU A 232 -9.21 21.31 -4.74
C LEU A 232 -8.87 20.96 -3.30
N TYR A 233 -9.64 20.05 -2.72
CA TYR A 233 -9.43 19.49 -1.39
C TYR A 233 -9.03 18.03 -1.53
N CYS A 234 -7.80 17.71 -1.19
CA CYS A 234 -7.28 16.35 -1.27
C CYS A 234 -6.14 16.13 -0.28
N VAL A 235 -5.84 14.87 0.02
CA VAL A 235 -4.60 14.54 0.74
C VAL A 235 -3.42 14.75 -0.20
N ASN A 236 -2.41 15.50 0.24
CA ASN A 236 -1.30 15.94 -0.61
C ASN A 236 -0.30 14.80 -0.89
N GLY A 237 -0.03 14.53 -2.17
CA GLY A 237 0.99 13.57 -2.64
C GLY A 237 2.44 14.03 -2.50
N ASN A 238 2.69 15.33 -2.36
CA ASN A 238 4.04 15.89 -2.22
C ASN A 238 4.58 15.84 -0.77
N GLY A 239 4.05 14.96 0.07
CA GLY A 239 4.61 14.70 1.40
C GLY A 239 4.20 15.72 2.46
N GLY A 240 2.91 16.06 2.52
CA GLY A 240 2.35 16.71 3.70
C GLY A 240 2.64 15.85 4.94
N THR A 241 3.56 16.29 5.80
CA THR A 241 4.05 15.52 6.96
C THR A 241 2.97 15.21 8.00
N SER A 242 1.82 15.88 7.90
CA SER A 242 0.72 15.77 8.86
C SER A 242 -0.33 14.72 8.48
N GLY A 243 -0.37 14.22 7.24
CA GLY A 243 -1.50 13.41 6.76
C GLY A 243 -2.81 14.19 6.59
N ALA A 244 -2.73 15.52 6.52
CA ALA A 244 -3.90 16.38 6.43
C ALA A 244 -4.41 16.55 5.00
N VAL A 245 -5.69 16.92 4.87
CA VAL A 245 -6.24 17.39 3.61
C VAL A 245 -5.74 18.83 3.41
N GLU A 246 -5.31 19.13 2.21
CA GLU A 246 -4.89 20.48 1.82
C GLU A 246 -5.91 21.08 0.86
N GLU A 247 -6.12 22.37 1.00
CA GLU A 247 -6.79 23.20 0.00
C GLU A 247 -5.74 23.71 -0.99
N VAL A 248 -5.96 23.45 -2.27
CA VAL A 248 -5.07 23.86 -3.36
C VAL A 248 -5.87 24.64 -4.38
N MET A 249 -5.49 25.90 -4.62
CA MET A 249 -6.01 26.68 -5.74
C MET A 249 -5.32 26.26 -7.03
N ILE A 250 -6.12 25.88 -8.03
CA ILE A 250 -5.66 25.59 -9.39
C ILE A 250 -6.21 26.69 -10.30
N PRO A 251 -5.38 27.65 -10.73
CA PRO A 251 -5.83 28.70 -11.63
C PRO A 251 -6.22 28.09 -12.98
N VAL A 252 -7.38 28.52 -13.48
CA VAL A 252 -7.87 28.14 -14.81
C VAL A 252 -7.50 29.28 -15.75
N GLY A 253 -6.59 29.00 -16.69
CA GLY A 253 -6.00 30.02 -17.54
C GLY A 253 -7.04 30.85 -18.32
N PRO A 254 -6.73 32.13 -18.61
CA PRO A 254 -7.66 33.05 -19.28
C PRO A 254 -7.95 32.67 -20.75
N SER A 255 -7.16 31.76 -21.33
CA SER A 255 -7.20 31.38 -22.73
C SER A 255 -8.17 30.23 -23.01
N GLY A 256 -9.47 30.50 -22.86
CA GLY A 256 -10.56 29.87 -23.61
C GLY A 256 -10.85 28.38 -23.42
N SER A 257 -10.00 27.60 -22.73
CA SER A 257 -10.26 26.18 -22.47
C SER A 257 -11.08 25.93 -21.21
N PHE A 258 -11.12 26.86 -20.25
CA PHE A 258 -11.79 26.72 -18.93
C PHE A 258 -11.57 25.35 -18.30
N GLU A 259 -10.37 24.83 -18.53
CA GLU A 259 -9.97 23.47 -18.23
C GLU A 259 -8.66 23.53 -17.48
N ALA A 260 -8.61 22.88 -16.33
CA ALA A 260 -7.41 22.77 -15.54
C ALA A 260 -7.16 21.30 -15.21
N THR A 261 -5.90 20.91 -15.26
CA THR A 261 -5.48 19.54 -15.00
C THR A 261 -4.58 19.51 -13.79
N LYS A 262 -4.93 18.66 -12.82
CA LYS A 262 -4.08 18.31 -11.69
C LYS A 262 -3.46 16.95 -11.96
N THR A 263 -2.14 16.94 -12.10
CA THR A 263 -1.33 15.72 -12.07
C THR A 263 -0.97 15.37 -10.63
N ASP A 264 -0.52 14.13 -10.42
CA ASP A 264 0.05 13.67 -9.14
C ASP A 264 -0.96 13.70 -7.99
N LEU A 265 -2.25 13.46 -8.31
CA LEU A 265 -3.30 13.38 -7.31
C LEU A 265 -3.32 11.97 -6.73
N VAL A 266 -3.00 11.86 -5.45
CA VAL A 266 -3.05 10.58 -4.73
C VAL A 266 -4.46 10.01 -4.82
N HIS A 267 -4.53 8.71 -5.06
CA HIS A 267 -5.78 8.00 -5.01
C HIS A 267 -6.44 8.22 -3.66
N GLY A 268 -7.72 8.56 -3.66
CA GLY A 268 -8.43 8.81 -2.43
C GLY A 268 -9.76 9.50 -2.67
N THR A 269 -10.37 9.96 -1.59
CA THR A 269 -11.53 10.84 -1.68
C THR A 269 -11.02 12.27 -1.79
N ALA A 270 -11.54 13.00 -2.77
CA ALA A 270 -11.26 14.41 -2.97
C ALA A 270 -12.58 15.18 -3.14
N ALA A 271 -12.52 16.48 -2.90
CA ALA A 271 -13.60 17.39 -3.19
C ALA A 271 -13.06 18.55 -4.01
N ALA A 272 -13.87 19.13 -4.87
CA ALA A 272 -13.48 20.32 -5.62
C ALA A 272 -14.65 21.26 -5.84
N ARG A 273 -14.35 22.55 -5.91
CA ARG A 273 -15.29 23.63 -6.20
C ARG A 273 -14.66 24.57 -7.22
N GLY A 274 -15.41 24.86 -8.28
CA GLY A 274 -15.06 25.95 -9.20
C GLY A 274 -15.43 27.28 -8.59
N VAL A 275 -14.55 28.26 -8.71
CA VAL A 275 -14.76 29.62 -8.21
C VAL A 275 -14.39 30.66 -9.26
N ILE A 276 -15.11 31.78 -9.24
CA ILE A 276 -14.66 33.03 -9.84
C ILE A 276 -14.45 34.02 -8.70
N TRP A 277 -13.26 34.58 -8.58
CA TRP A 277 -12.94 35.57 -7.56
C TRP A 277 -12.37 36.84 -8.19
N LEU A 278 -12.35 37.92 -7.40
CA LEU A 278 -11.69 39.16 -7.76
C LEU A 278 -10.22 39.10 -7.32
N ASP A 279 -9.31 38.86 -8.26
CA ASP A 279 -7.88 38.89 -8.01
C ASP A 279 -7.40 40.34 -8.02
N LEU A 280 -7.22 40.91 -6.83
CA LEU A 280 -6.90 42.33 -6.68
C LEU A 280 -5.40 42.61 -6.89
N ASN A 281 -4.54 41.60 -6.76
CA ASN A 281 -3.09 41.77 -6.77
C ASN A 281 -2.40 41.07 -7.97
N LEU A 282 -3.17 40.38 -8.81
CA LEU A 282 -2.74 39.71 -10.04
C LEU A 282 -1.71 38.59 -9.81
N ASN A 283 -1.84 37.86 -8.70
CA ASN A 283 -0.93 36.75 -8.35
C ASN A 283 -1.49 35.36 -8.69
N ASP A 284 -2.70 35.27 -9.25
CA ASP A 284 -3.40 34.01 -9.55
C ASP A 284 -3.64 33.12 -8.31
N GLN A 285 -3.70 33.73 -7.12
CA GLN A 285 -4.04 33.08 -5.86
C GLN A 285 -5.31 33.70 -5.28
N LEU A 286 -6.05 32.93 -4.49
CA LEU A 286 -7.18 33.45 -3.72
C LEU A 286 -6.65 33.89 -2.36
N ASP A 287 -6.55 35.21 -2.17
CA ASP A 287 -6.01 35.79 -0.94
C ASP A 287 -7.09 36.17 0.08
N VAL A 288 -6.67 36.27 1.35
CA VAL A 288 -7.54 36.75 2.42
C VAL A 288 -8.00 38.18 2.11
N GLY A 289 -9.31 38.36 1.99
CA GLY A 289 -9.95 39.65 1.67
C GLY A 289 -10.37 39.80 0.21
N GLU A 290 -10.02 38.84 -0.65
CA GLU A 290 -10.58 38.75 -1.99
C GLU A 290 -11.99 38.15 -1.94
N LEU A 291 -12.87 38.64 -2.83
CA LEU A 291 -14.27 38.25 -2.84
C LEU A 291 -14.53 37.26 -3.95
N ILE A 292 -15.16 36.14 -3.58
CA ILE A 292 -15.66 35.13 -4.51
C ILE A 292 -16.99 35.64 -5.08
N ALA A 293 -17.02 35.88 -6.39
CA ALA A 293 -18.18 36.41 -7.09
C ALA A 293 -19.17 35.30 -7.50
N ARG A 294 -18.67 34.12 -7.84
CA ARG A 294 -19.48 32.97 -8.28
C ARG A 294 -18.83 31.66 -7.85
N THR A 295 -19.65 30.66 -7.58
CA THR A 295 -19.20 29.33 -7.16
C THR A 295 -19.97 28.22 -7.86
N THR A 296 -19.40 27.03 -7.88
CA THR A 296 -20.10 25.79 -8.21
C THR A 296 -20.53 25.09 -6.92
N TYR A 297 -21.35 24.05 -7.03
CA TYR A 297 -21.49 23.11 -5.90
C TYR A 297 -20.14 22.44 -5.60
N VAL A 298 -20.00 21.96 -4.36
CA VAL A 298 -18.91 21.06 -4.00
C VAL A 298 -19.14 19.72 -4.70
N HIS A 299 -18.17 19.29 -5.50
CA HIS A 299 -18.17 17.99 -6.14
C HIS A 299 -17.27 17.05 -5.34
N TYR A 300 -17.86 16.01 -4.75
CA TYR A 300 -17.12 14.91 -4.13
C TYR A 300 -16.85 13.82 -5.16
N PHE A 301 -15.62 13.34 -5.22
CA PHE A 301 -15.22 12.30 -6.15
C PHE A 301 -14.13 11.42 -5.56
N THR A 302 -13.96 10.24 -6.15
CA THR A 302 -12.88 9.31 -5.78
C THR A 302 -11.89 9.23 -6.93
N VAL A 303 -10.62 9.41 -6.60
CA VAL A 303 -9.49 9.30 -7.51
C VAL A 303 -9.02 7.85 -7.48
N THR A 304 -9.00 7.18 -8.63
CA THR A 304 -8.59 5.78 -8.73
C THR A 304 -7.56 5.60 -9.83
N SER A 305 -6.70 4.57 -9.68
CA SER A 305 -5.70 4.22 -10.70
C SER A 305 -6.36 3.97 -12.05
N ASN A 306 -5.78 4.53 -13.11
CA ASN A 306 -6.10 4.26 -14.52
C ASN A 306 -7.34 4.93 -15.13
N SER A 307 -7.87 6.00 -14.53
CA SER A 307 -8.89 6.81 -15.21
C SER A 307 -8.48 8.28 -15.22
N ASP A 308 -8.34 8.85 -16.42
CA ASP A 308 -8.42 10.31 -16.59
C ASP A 308 -9.83 10.73 -16.15
N VAL A 309 -9.96 11.15 -14.89
CA VAL A 309 -11.25 11.59 -14.37
C VAL A 309 -11.50 12.98 -14.90
N ARG A 310 -12.62 13.15 -15.61
CA ARG A 310 -13.09 14.46 -16.05
C ARG A 310 -14.28 14.91 -15.23
N ILE A 311 -14.18 16.08 -14.61
CA ILE A 311 -15.24 16.67 -13.81
C ILE A 311 -15.69 17.96 -14.47
N GLU A 312 -16.96 18.02 -14.84
CA GLU A 312 -17.58 19.23 -15.37
C GLU A 312 -18.35 19.93 -14.26
N MET A 313 -18.10 21.22 -14.06
CA MET A 313 -18.69 22.01 -12.99
C MET A 313 -19.41 23.24 -13.55
N GLU A 314 -20.67 23.40 -13.14
CA GLU A 314 -21.54 24.50 -13.53
C GLU A 314 -21.36 25.67 -12.55
N LEU A 315 -20.97 26.84 -13.04
CA LEU A 315 -20.88 28.06 -12.24
C LEU A 315 -22.27 28.66 -12.01
N ARG A 316 -22.60 28.94 -10.75
CA ARG A 316 -23.86 29.57 -10.35
C ARG A 316 -23.61 30.94 -9.72
N LEU A 317 -24.67 31.75 -9.68
CA LEU A 317 -24.73 33.04 -9.00
C LEU A 317 -25.14 32.85 -7.54
#